data_AF-A0A409WGD2-F1
#
_entry.id   AF-A0A409WGD2-F1
#
_cell.length_a   1.000
_cell.length_b   1.000
_cell.length_c   1.000
_cell.angle_alpha   90.00
_cell.angle_beta   90.00
_cell.angle_gamma   90.00
#
_symmetry.space_group_name_H-M   'P 1'
#
loop_
_entity.id
_entity.type
_entity.pdbx_description
1 polymer ?
#
loop_
_entity_poly.entity_id
_entity_poly.type
_entity_poly.pdbx_seq_one_letter_code
_entity_poly.pdbx_strand_id
1 'polypeptide(L)'
;MARFNKLLAFLGGFLVAVNAAPATSDSNILTPADIINALGVGLVKDINAFITLDSLTTNIISVNFDVKNPLAIELTLDSVSAVAGLNGTTFATFTHKFPAPGLVVPPLATKNSGTINNVMLPQGAEASLVIIPFGILDLPDTNANVRAFTIDGFFGTPIPLDGLKQTAVPTNLVAASTSASPATQAADLGIADIINALGVGLVKDINAFVTLESLTTNVISVNFDVKNPLPIELTLDSVDAVAGLNGTIFATFSHTFAKPGLVVPPLGTKNSGTINNVLLPQGADASLAIIPFQILDLPNTNANVRAATIAGVLGIPITLTGLKQTAVPTNYTLELD
;
A
#
# COMPACT_ATOMS: atom_id res chain seq x y z
N MET A 1 -17.22 20.10 -66.23
CA MET A 1 -18.28 19.10 -65.99
C MET A 1 -17.95 18.34 -64.71
N ALA A 2 -18.99 18.00 -63.93
CA ALA A 2 -18.99 17.17 -62.70
C ALA A 2 -18.25 17.77 -61.47
N ARG A 3 -18.96 18.39 -60.51
CA ARG A 3 -19.70 17.79 -59.36
C ARG A 3 -18.79 17.08 -58.37
N PHE A 4 -18.65 17.63 -57.14
CA PHE A 4 -18.94 16.91 -55.89
C PHE A 4 -18.96 17.88 -54.67
N ASN A 5 -20.15 18.01 -54.07
CA ASN A 5 -20.55 18.25 -52.66
C ASN A 5 -19.70 19.17 -51.77
N LYS A 6 -20.18 20.34 -51.31
CA LYS A 6 -21.22 20.62 -50.29
C LYS A 6 -20.99 19.96 -48.91
N LEU A 7 -21.15 20.78 -47.87
CA LEU A 7 -20.90 20.60 -46.42
C LEU A 7 -19.42 20.73 -46.06
N LEU A 8 -18.92 21.70 -45.29
CA LEU A 8 -19.56 22.48 -44.25
C LEU A 8 -18.88 23.86 -44.18
N ALA A 9 -19.52 24.83 -44.80
CA ALA A 9 -19.33 26.23 -44.49
C ALA A 9 -19.88 26.47 -43.09
N PHE A 10 -19.05 26.92 -42.15
CA PHE A 10 -19.39 27.96 -41.17
C PHE A 10 -18.13 28.42 -40.41
N LEU A 11 -17.01 28.56 -41.13
CA LEU A 11 -15.80 29.21 -40.64
C LEU A 11 -15.67 30.54 -41.39
N GLY A 12 -16.15 31.62 -40.78
CA GLY A 12 -15.97 32.99 -41.28
C GLY A 12 -17.26 33.70 -41.70
N GLY A 13 -17.79 34.51 -40.77
CA GLY A 13 -18.69 35.60 -41.14
C GLY A 13 -19.80 35.87 -40.14
N PHE A 14 -19.51 36.61 -39.07
CA PHE A 14 -20.39 37.70 -38.64
C PHE A 14 -19.65 38.65 -37.69
N LEU A 15 -19.22 39.79 -38.22
CA LEU A 15 -18.71 40.93 -37.45
C LEU A 15 -19.22 42.21 -38.11
N VAL A 16 -20.45 42.65 -37.80
CA VAL A 16 -20.89 44.06 -37.87
C VAL A 16 -22.00 44.29 -36.83
N ALA A 17 -21.91 45.43 -36.15
CA ALA A 17 -22.49 45.81 -34.87
C ALA A 17 -24.02 45.95 -34.77
N VAL A 18 -24.54 45.60 -33.59
CA VAL A 18 -25.77 46.18 -33.03
C VAL A 18 -25.38 46.86 -31.73
N ASN A 19 -25.53 48.17 -31.67
CA ASN A 19 -25.33 48.98 -30.47
C ASN A 19 -26.59 48.79 -29.60
N ALA A 20 -26.57 47.77 -28.73
CA ALA A 20 -27.56 47.57 -27.69
C ALA A 20 -26.94 47.97 -26.34
N ALA A 21 -27.77 48.56 -25.47
CA ALA A 21 -27.47 48.97 -24.10
C ALA A 21 -26.59 47.95 -23.35
N PRO A 22 -25.83 48.33 -22.29
CA PRO A 22 -25.05 47.37 -21.52
C PRO A 22 -26.02 46.38 -20.88
N ALA A 23 -26.29 45.28 -21.58
CA ALA A 23 -26.68 44.05 -20.96
C ALA A 23 -25.45 43.68 -20.13
N THR A 24 -25.60 43.70 -18.82
CA THR A 24 -24.80 42.85 -17.95
C THR A 24 -25.06 41.42 -18.42
N SER A 25 -24.34 41.00 -19.45
CA SER A 25 -24.14 39.59 -19.70
C SER A 25 -23.32 39.15 -18.50
N ASP A 26 -24.00 38.61 -17.49
CA ASP A 26 -23.42 37.52 -16.73
C ASP A 26 -23.08 36.47 -17.79
N SER A 27 -21.88 36.59 -18.35
CA SER A 27 -21.28 35.53 -19.11
C SER A 27 -21.10 34.42 -18.10
N ASN A 28 -22.08 33.52 -18.03
CA ASN A 28 -21.90 32.17 -17.53
C ASN A 28 -20.83 31.54 -18.42
N ILE A 29 -19.58 31.89 -18.16
CA ILE A 29 -18.42 31.31 -18.81
C ILE A 29 -18.40 29.88 -18.30
N LEU A 30 -18.77 28.93 -19.17
CA LEU A 30 -18.68 27.51 -18.87
C LEU A 30 -17.23 27.20 -18.51
N THR A 31 -17.01 26.74 -17.28
CA THR A 31 -15.72 26.22 -16.85
C THR A 31 -15.49 24.85 -17.51
N PRO A 32 -14.23 24.39 -17.61
CA PRO A 32 -13.96 23.03 -18.06
C PRO A 32 -14.70 21.97 -17.22
N ALA A 33 -14.91 22.22 -15.93
CA ALA A 33 -15.71 21.37 -15.06
C ALA A 33 -17.20 21.36 -15.42
N ASP A 34 -17.79 22.50 -15.81
CA ASP A 34 -19.18 22.56 -16.28
C ASP A 34 -19.39 21.68 -17.52
N ILE A 35 -18.42 21.66 -18.43
CA ILE A 35 -18.47 20.82 -19.63
C ILE A 35 -18.37 19.34 -19.24
N ILE A 36 -17.42 18.97 -18.38
CA ILE A 36 -17.25 17.58 -17.92
C ILE A 36 -18.50 17.08 -17.19
N ASN A 37 -19.07 17.92 -16.32
CA ASN A 37 -20.30 17.64 -15.61
C ASN A 37 -21.48 17.42 -16.57
N ALA A 38 -21.63 18.29 -17.56
CA ALA A 38 -22.67 18.16 -18.59
C ALA A 38 -22.53 16.90 -19.44
N LEU A 39 -21.29 16.42 -19.66
CA LEU A 39 -21.01 15.20 -20.41
C LEU A 39 -21.13 13.92 -19.56
N GLY A 40 -21.17 14.04 -18.23
CA GLY A 40 -21.25 12.89 -17.31
C GLY A 40 -20.05 11.93 -17.39
N VAL A 41 -18.93 12.36 -17.98
CA VAL A 41 -17.79 11.47 -18.28
C VAL A 41 -16.94 11.15 -17.06
N GLY A 42 -16.99 12.00 -16.02
CA GLY A 42 -16.32 11.76 -14.76
C GLY A 42 -14.79 11.66 -14.85
N LEU A 43 -14.10 11.82 -13.72
CA LEU A 43 -12.67 11.48 -13.64
C LEU A 43 -12.43 10.25 -12.77
N VAL A 44 -13.25 10.07 -11.74
CA VAL A 44 -13.14 8.92 -10.83
C VAL A 44 -13.95 7.76 -11.40
N LYS A 45 -13.31 6.61 -11.58
CA LYS A 45 -13.93 5.38 -12.04
C LYS A 45 -14.42 4.52 -10.88
N ASP A 46 -13.55 4.26 -9.93
CA ASP A 46 -13.79 3.40 -8.76
C ASP A 46 -13.05 3.98 -7.55
N ILE A 47 -13.58 3.78 -6.34
CA ILE A 47 -12.98 4.19 -5.06
C ILE A 47 -12.79 2.95 -4.19
N ASN A 48 -11.63 2.82 -3.54
CA ASN A 48 -11.43 1.87 -2.45
C ASN A 48 -11.20 2.66 -1.17
N ALA A 49 -12.02 2.40 -0.16
CA ALA A 49 -11.91 2.99 1.17
C ALA A 49 -11.37 1.93 2.14
N PHE A 50 -10.33 2.29 2.89
CA PHE A 50 -9.66 1.42 3.85
C PHE A 50 -10.03 1.87 5.26
N ILE A 51 -10.89 1.09 5.92
CA ILE A 51 -11.26 1.31 7.33
C ILE A 51 -10.44 0.38 8.21
N THR A 52 -9.75 0.97 9.18
CA THR A 52 -9.07 0.25 10.27
C THR A 52 -9.87 0.37 11.57
N LEU A 53 -9.48 -0.38 12.60
CA LEU A 53 -9.98 -0.17 13.96
C LEU A 53 -9.64 1.24 14.46
N ASP A 54 -8.46 1.76 14.10
CA ASP A 54 -8.07 3.13 14.42
C ASP A 54 -8.97 4.16 13.75
N SER A 55 -9.47 3.87 12.53
CA SER A 55 -10.46 4.71 11.87
C SER A 55 -11.76 4.85 12.67
N LEU A 56 -12.16 3.82 13.43
CA LEU A 56 -13.37 3.87 14.29
C LEU A 56 -13.27 4.89 15.42
N THR A 57 -12.05 5.20 15.86
CA THR A 57 -11.83 6.16 16.97
C THR A 57 -11.36 7.52 16.47
N THR A 58 -10.56 7.55 15.40
CA THR A 58 -10.00 8.79 14.84
C THR A 58 -10.90 9.45 13.81
N ASN A 59 -11.89 8.72 13.28
CA ASN A 59 -12.73 9.15 12.16
C ASN A 59 -11.91 9.52 10.92
N ILE A 60 -10.75 8.90 10.76
CA ILE A 60 -9.84 9.10 9.65
C ILE A 60 -9.60 7.76 8.96
N ILE A 61 -9.73 7.74 7.63
CA ILE A 61 -9.48 6.57 6.80
C ILE A 61 -8.40 6.86 5.77
N SER A 62 -8.00 5.81 5.06
CA SER A 62 -7.25 5.95 3.82
C SER A 62 -8.16 5.59 2.64
N VAL A 63 -7.90 6.18 1.48
CA VAL A 63 -8.61 5.84 0.24
C VAL A 63 -7.62 5.70 -0.90
N ASN A 64 -8.00 4.98 -1.94
CA ASN A 64 -7.43 5.18 -3.26
C ASN A 64 -8.56 5.23 -4.29
N PHE A 65 -8.29 5.75 -5.46
CA PHE A 65 -9.27 5.79 -6.52
C PHE A 65 -8.62 5.69 -7.88
N ASP A 66 -9.38 5.21 -8.84
CA ASP A 66 -8.96 5.07 -10.22
C ASP A 66 -9.34 6.33 -11.01
N VAL A 67 -8.33 6.99 -11.57
CA VAL A 67 -8.51 8.15 -12.46
C VAL A 67 -8.60 7.67 -13.89
N LYS A 68 -9.71 7.98 -14.56
CA LYS A 68 -9.92 7.74 -15.98
C LYS A 68 -9.55 8.99 -16.78
N ASN A 69 -8.69 8.82 -17.77
CA ASN A 69 -8.40 9.84 -18.77
C ASN A 69 -9.25 9.58 -20.02
N PRO A 70 -10.28 10.39 -20.32
CA PRO A 70 -11.11 10.23 -21.50
C PRO A 70 -10.46 10.80 -22.78
N LEU A 71 -9.30 11.46 -22.68
CA LEU A 71 -8.66 12.14 -23.80
C LEU A 71 -7.60 11.26 -24.47
N ALA A 72 -7.38 11.49 -25.76
CA ALA A 72 -6.32 10.85 -26.55
C ALA A 72 -4.93 11.51 -26.33
N ILE A 73 -4.75 12.19 -25.20
CA ILE A 73 -3.52 12.88 -24.78
C ILE A 73 -3.24 12.57 -23.31
N GLU A 74 -1.99 12.69 -22.87
CA GLU A 74 -1.63 12.49 -21.47
C GLU A 74 -2.23 13.60 -20.58
N LEU A 75 -2.72 13.19 -19.41
CA LEU A 75 -3.18 14.07 -18.34
C LEU A 75 -2.33 13.82 -17.10
N THR A 76 -1.95 14.88 -16.41
CA THR A 76 -1.25 14.78 -15.11
C THR A 76 -2.05 15.47 -14.03
N LEU A 77 -2.42 14.74 -12.99
CA LEU A 77 -3.16 15.26 -11.85
C LEU A 77 -2.18 15.71 -10.76
N ASP A 78 -2.19 17.00 -10.43
CA ASP A 78 -1.30 17.61 -9.43
C ASP A 78 -1.88 17.59 -8.03
N SER A 79 -3.17 17.84 -7.93
CA SER A 79 -3.88 17.82 -6.66
C SER A 79 -5.36 17.54 -6.87
N VAL A 80 -5.99 16.99 -5.84
CA VAL A 80 -7.42 16.74 -5.78
C VAL A 80 -7.93 17.13 -4.40
N SER A 81 -9.15 17.65 -4.36
CA SER A 81 -9.95 17.82 -3.15
C SER A 81 -11.34 17.29 -3.47
N ALA A 82 -11.90 16.46 -2.61
CA ALA A 82 -13.20 15.85 -2.88
C ALA A 82 -14.03 15.75 -1.62
N VAL A 83 -15.33 15.95 -1.82
CA VAL A 83 -16.41 15.63 -0.89
C VAL A 83 -17.13 14.42 -1.45
N ALA A 84 -17.25 13.37 -0.65
CA ALA A 84 -18.02 12.17 -0.98
C ALA A 84 -19.19 12.02 -0.02
N GLY A 85 -20.36 11.67 -0.56
CA GLY A 85 -21.59 11.57 0.20
C GLY A 85 -22.58 10.58 -0.41
N LEU A 86 -23.69 10.37 0.29
CA LEU A 86 -24.81 9.57 -0.18
C LEU A 86 -26.10 10.26 0.25
N ASN A 87 -27.05 10.43 -0.67
CA ASN A 87 -28.36 11.07 -0.42
C ASN A 87 -28.25 12.47 0.23
N GLY A 88 -27.25 13.24 -0.18
CA GLY A 88 -27.00 14.61 0.33
C GLY A 88 -26.27 14.67 1.68
N THR A 89 -25.98 13.54 2.32
CA THR A 89 -25.15 13.50 3.53
C THR A 89 -23.69 13.28 3.16
N THR A 90 -22.79 14.15 3.62
CA THR A 90 -21.35 14.00 3.43
C THR A 90 -20.77 12.96 4.38
N PHE A 91 -20.06 11.97 3.84
CA PHE A 91 -19.42 10.90 4.60
C PHE A 91 -17.90 10.98 4.59
N ALA A 92 -17.27 11.49 3.53
CA ALA A 92 -15.82 11.63 3.48
C ALA A 92 -15.39 12.95 2.84
N THR A 93 -14.30 13.52 3.33
CA THR A 93 -13.67 14.70 2.76
C THR A 93 -12.16 14.55 2.80
N PHE A 94 -11.48 14.89 1.71
CA PHE A 94 -10.01 14.94 1.71
C PHE A 94 -9.47 15.97 0.74
N THR A 95 -8.22 16.34 0.97
CA THR A 95 -7.40 17.12 0.03
C THR A 95 -6.03 16.46 -0.06
N HIS A 96 -5.56 16.26 -1.28
CA HIS A 96 -4.29 15.60 -1.54
C HIS A 96 -3.53 16.30 -2.66
N LYS A 97 -2.22 16.43 -2.48
CA LYS A 97 -1.29 16.93 -3.50
C LYS A 97 -0.33 15.82 -3.85
N PHE A 98 -0.28 15.47 -5.13
CA PHE A 98 0.62 14.45 -5.62
C PHE A 98 2.07 14.99 -5.65
N PRO A 99 3.06 14.19 -5.23
CA PRO A 99 4.45 14.57 -5.37
C PRO A 99 4.83 14.70 -6.85
N ALA A 100 5.80 15.57 -7.16
CA ALA A 100 6.26 15.78 -8.52
C ALA A 100 6.71 14.44 -9.16
N PRO A 101 6.37 14.17 -10.43
CA PRO A 101 5.74 15.09 -11.40
C PRO A 101 4.21 15.20 -11.32
N GLY A 102 3.55 14.52 -10.39
CA GLY A 102 2.09 14.38 -10.30
C GLY A 102 1.64 12.97 -10.71
N LEU A 103 0.34 12.70 -10.69
CA LEU A 103 -0.21 11.44 -11.15
C LEU A 103 -0.41 11.46 -12.67
N VAL A 104 0.53 10.86 -13.40
CA VAL A 104 0.51 10.78 -14.87
C VAL A 104 -0.46 9.70 -15.35
N VAL A 105 -1.55 10.10 -16.01
CA VAL A 105 -2.58 9.20 -16.55
C VAL A 105 -2.46 9.13 -18.08
N PRO A 106 -2.09 7.97 -18.66
CA PRO A 106 -1.89 7.85 -20.10
C PRO A 106 -3.17 8.14 -20.91
N PRO A 107 -3.03 8.44 -22.21
CA PRO A 107 -4.15 8.61 -23.13
C PRO A 107 -5.15 7.45 -23.07
N LEU A 108 -6.45 7.76 -22.98
CA LEU A 108 -7.56 6.79 -22.99
C LEU A 108 -7.43 5.66 -21.95
N ALA A 109 -6.64 5.88 -20.90
CA ALA A 109 -6.31 4.87 -19.90
C ALA A 109 -6.90 5.21 -18.52
N THR A 110 -6.77 4.27 -17.61
CA THR A 110 -7.07 4.44 -16.19
C THR A 110 -5.79 4.23 -15.37
N LYS A 111 -5.61 5.02 -14.32
CA LYS A 111 -4.51 4.84 -13.38
C LYS A 111 -4.97 5.07 -11.95
N ASN A 112 -4.51 4.21 -11.05
CA ASN A 112 -4.79 4.34 -9.63
C ASN A 112 -4.00 5.51 -9.01
N SER A 113 -4.63 6.24 -8.09
CA SER A 113 -4.03 7.35 -7.36
C SER A 113 -2.90 6.95 -6.42
N GLY A 114 -2.77 5.66 -6.09
CA GLY A 114 -2.08 5.22 -4.89
C GLY A 114 -2.89 5.55 -3.64
N THR A 115 -2.37 5.13 -2.48
CA THR A 115 -3.05 5.33 -1.19
C THR A 115 -2.91 6.78 -0.71
N ILE A 116 -4.06 7.39 -0.45
CA ILE A 116 -4.20 8.71 0.16
C ILE A 116 -4.66 8.51 1.60
N ASN A 117 -3.79 8.86 2.54
CA ASN A 117 -4.08 8.82 3.97
C ASN A 117 -4.79 10.11 4.40
N ASN A 118 -5.28 10.13 5.64
CA ASN A 118 -5.87 11.31 6.28
C ASN A 118 -7.17 11.80 5.63
N VAL A 119 -8.00 10.88 5.15
CA VAL A 119 -9.36 11.19 4.69
C VAL A 119 -10.27 11.26 5.91
N MET A 120 -10.84 12.43 6.15
CA MET A 120 -11.71 12.66 7.29
C MET A 120 -13.12 12.15 7.00
N LEU A 121 -13.74 11.53 8.01
CA LEU A 121 -15.13 11.10 8.02
C LEU A 121 -15.96 12.00 8.94
N PRO A 122 -16.64 13.05 8.43
CA PRO A 122 -17.32 14.03 9.29
C PRO A 122 -18.46 13.44 10.13
N GLN A 123 -19.08 12.36 9.68
CA GLN A 123 -20.13 11.65 10.44
C GLN A 123 -19.55 10.62 11.42
N GLY A 124 -18.23 10.44 11.39
CA GLY A 124 -17.53 9.36 12.06
C GLY A 124 -17.54 8.05 11.28
N ALA A 125 -16.59 7.18 11.61
CA ALA A 125 -16.39 5.93 10.88
C ALA A 125 -17.51 4.92 11.10
N GLU A 126 -18.07 4.81 12.31
CA GLU A 126 -19.21 3.93 12.60
C GLU A 126 -20.45 4.31 11.78
N ALA A 127 -20.79 5.59 11.73
CA ALA A 127 -21.91 6.08 10.92
C ALA A 127 -21.65 5.88 9.42
N SER A 128 -20.39 5.92 9.01
CA SER A 128 -19.95 5.63 7.64
C SER A 128 -19.95 4.14 7.29
N LEU A 129 -20.22 3.22 8.24
CA LEU A 129 -20.45 1.80 7.89
C LEU A 129 -21.83 1.59 7.25
N VAL A 130 -22.77 2.52 7.45
CA VAL A 130 -24.14 2.44 6.90
C VAL A 130 -24.15 2.57 5.37
N ILE A 131 -23.11 3.17 4.77
CA ILE A 131 -22.99 3.29 3.31
C ILE A 131 -22.47 2.01 2.63
N ILE A 132 -21.93 1.04 3.38
CA ILE A 132 -21.35 -0.21 2.84
C ILE A 132 -22.34 -0.99 1.96
N PRO A 133 -23.60 -1.23 2.38
CA PRO A 133 -24.54 -2.02 1.58
C PRO A 133 -24.91 -1.38 0.25
N PHE A 134 -24.67 -0.07 0.08
CA PHE A 134 -24.96 0.65 -1.14
C PHE A 134 -23.85 0.47 -2.19
N GLY A 135 -22.60 0.29 -1.76
CA GLY A 135 -21.47 0.05 -2.66
C GLY A 135 -21.16 1.20 -3.63
N ILE A 136 -21.73 2.38 -3.39
CA ILE A 136 -21.60 3.57 -4.23
C ILE A 136 -21.49 4.83 -3.37
N LEU A 137 -20.81 5.84 -3.90
CA LEU A 137 -20.75 7.19 -3.35
C LEU A 137 -20.99 8.22 -4.45
N ASP A 138 -21.69 9.29 -4.10
CA ASP A 138 -21.75 10.50 -4.91
C ASP A 138 -20.57 11.39 -4.54
N LEU A 139 -19.99 12.05 -5.54
CA LEU A 139 -19.00 13.10 -5.41
C LEU A 139 -19.67 14.43 -5.78
N PRO A 140 -20.42 15.07 -4.87
CA PRO A 140 -21.16 16.30 -5.17
C PRO A 140 -20.27 17.53 -5.40
N ASP A 141 -19.01 17.46 -4.98
CA ASP A 141 -18.01 18.52 -5.15
C ASP A 141 -16.60 17.93 -5.17
N THR A 142 -15.94 17.99 -6.33
CA THR A 142 -14.55 17.57 -6.51
C THR A 142 -13.79 18.64 -7.27
N ASN A 143 -12.73 19.15 -6.66
CA ASN A 143 -11.81 20.09 -7.27
C ASN A 143 -10.52 19.36 -7.64
N ALA A 144 -10.06 19.52 -8.88
CA ALA A 144 -8.84 18.87 -9.37
C ALA A 144 -7.99 19.85 -10.18
N ASN A 145 -6.70 19.91 -9.88
CA ASN A 145 -5.73 20.61 -10.70
C ASN A 145 -5.08 19.61 -11.64
N VAL A 146 -5.41 19.70 -12.92
CA VAL A 146 -4.90 18.81 -13.95
C VAL A 146 -4.03 19.60 -14.91
N ARG A 147 -2.96 19.01 -15.44
CA ARG A 147 -2.25 19.49 -16.63
C ARG A 147 -2.59 18.58 -17.79
N ALA A 148 -2.98 19.17 -18.91
CA ALA A 148 -3.15 18.45 -20.17
C ALA A 148 -1.94 18.65 -21.09
N PHE A 149 -1.76 17.74 -22.04
CA PHE A 149 -0.64 17.75 -22.99
C PHE A 149 0.73 17.63 -22.29
N THR A 150 0.76 16.88 -21.19
CA THR A 150 2.02 16.57 -20.52
C THR A 150 2.82 15.51 -21.29
N ILE A 151 4.11 15.41 -21.00
CA ILE A 151 4.98 14.33 -21.45
C ILE A 151 5.68 13.76 -20.22
N ASP A 152 5.38 12.52 -19.87
CA ASP A 152 5.87 11.86 -18.64
C ASP A 152 5.61 12.68 -17.37
N GLY A 153 4.49 13.39 -17.32
CA GLY A 153 4.15 14.26 -16.20
C GLY A 153 4.78 15.66 -16.22
N PHE A 154 5.71 15.92 -17.12
CA PHE A 154 6.35 17.23 -17.25
C PHE A 154 5.63 18.11 -18.28
N PHE A 155 5.80 19.43 -18.12
CA PHE A 155 5.15 20.45 -18.95
C PHE A 155 3.61 20.37 -18.89
N GLY A 156 2.94 20.98 -19.87
CA GLY A 156 1.48 20.95 -20.01
C GLY A 156 0.77 22.25 -19.61
N THR A 157 -0.49 22.34 -20.04
CA THR A 157 -1.36 23.48 -19.74
C THR A 157 -2.22 23.16 -18.52
N PRO A 158 -2.16 23.96 -17.44
CA PRO A 158 -3.05 23.79 -16.30
C PRO A 158 -4.51 23.97 -16.72
N ILE A 159 -5.34 23.04 -16.27
CA ILE A 159 -6.79 23.04 -16.40
C ILE A 159 -7.34 22.82 -14.98
N PRO A 160 -7.68 23.90 -14.25
CA PRO A 160 -8.39 23.76 -12.99
C PRO A 160 -9.80 23.22 -13.29
N LEU A 161 -10.19 22.18 -12.56
CA LEU A 161 -11.49 21.54 -12.64
C LEU A 161 -12.17 21.71 -11.30
N ASP A 162 -12.93 22.80 -11.16
CA ASP A 162 -13.59 23.13 -9.90
C ASP A 162 -15.06 22.67 -9.91
N GLY A 163 -15.53 22.05 -8.83
CA GLY A 163 -16.92 21.65 -8.67
C GLY A 163 -17.36 20.50 -9.58
N LEU A 164 -16.47 19.54 -9.87
CA LEU A 164 -16.84 18.32 -10.58
C LEU A 164 -17.87 17.53 -9.77
N LYS A 165 -18.91 17.05 -10.46
CA LYS A 165 -20.00 16.25 -9.88
C LYS A 165 -20.04 14.88 -10.52
N GLN A 166 -20.02 13.84 -9.69
CA GLN A 166 -20.25 12.47 -10.13
C GLN A 166 -21.25 11.80 -9.21
N THR A 167 -22.13 10.98 -9.77
CA THR A 167 -23.11 10.21 -9.01
C THR A 167 -22.83 8.72 -9.14
N ALA A 168 -23.14 7.95 -8.10
CA ALA A 168 -23.04 6.50 -8.08
C ALA A 168 -21.65 5.95 -8.46
N VAL A 169 -20.59 6.57 -7.95
CA VAL A 169 -19.21 6.07 -8.12
C VAL A 169 -19.05 4.78 -7.30
N PRO A 170 -18.71 3.64 -7.94
CA PRO A 170 -18.49 2.38 -7.22
C PRO A 170 -17.46 2.55 -6.11
N THR A 171 -17.81 2.07 -4.92
CA THR A 171 -16.98 2.17 -3.71
C THR A 171 -16.86 0.81 -3.05
N ASN A 172 -15.63 0.31 -2.98
CA ASN A 172 -15.33 -0.90 -2.23
C ASN A 172 -14.80 -0.54 -0.84
N LEU A 173 -15.38 -1.13 0.20
CA LEU A 173 -14.81 -1.05 1.53
C LEU A 173 -13.88 -2.22 1.78
N VAL A 174 -12.62 -1.91 2.09
CA VAL A 174 -11.60 -2.88 2.49
C VAL A 174 -11.40 -2.74 3.99
N ALA A 175 -11.86 -3.73 4.75
CA ALA A 175 -11.59 -3.81 6.18
C ALA A 175 -10.11 -4.14 6.37
N ALA A 176 -9.33 -3.16 6.81
CA ALA A 176 -7.95 -3.33 7.19
C ALA A 176 -7.93 -3.77 8.67
N SER A 177 -7.58 -5.04 8.93
CA SER A 177 -7.48 -5.57 10.28
C SER A 177 -6.32 -4.93 11.03
N THR A 178 -6.59 -3.95 11.89
CA THR A 178 -5.63 -3.42 12.86
C THR A 178 -5.94 -3.96 14.25
N SER A 179 -5.00 -4.68 14.84
CA SER A 179 -4.95 -4.91 16.29
C SER A 179 -4.44 -3.63 16.96
N ALA A 180 -5.27 -2.99 17.79
CA ALA A 180 -4.92 -1.79 18.54
C ALA A 180 -3.91 -2.05 19.68
N SER A 181 -3.01 -1.09 19.93
CA SER A 181 -2.46 -0.78 21.26
C SER A 181 -1.80 0.62 21.28
N PRO A 182 -1.65 1.25 22.46
CA PRO A 182 -2.13 2.59 22.75
C PRO A 182 -1.17 3.71 22.36
N ALA A 183 -1.72 4.92 22.30
CA ALA A 183 -1.06 6.18 21.97
C ALA A 183 0.38 6.29 22.50
N THR A 184 1.36 6.25 21.59
CA THR A 184 2.66 6.89 21.78
C THR A 184 3.21 7.24 20.39
N GLN A 185 3.27 8.55 20.12
CA GLN A 185 4.33 9.23 19.35
C GLN A 185 4.82 8.51 18.07
N ALA A 186 4.33 8.95 16.91
CA ALA A 186 4.90 8.74 15.57
C ALA A 186 5.86 7.53 15.45
N ALA A 187 5.31 6.32 15.49
CA ALA A 187 6.08 5.13 15.19
C ALA A 187 6.30 5.09 13.68
N ASP A 188 7.54 5.35 13.29
CA ASP A 188 8.14 4.99 12.01
C ASP A 188 7.75 3.53 11.70
N LEU A 189 6.74 3.31 10.86
CA LEU A 189 6.30 1.97 10.47
C LEU A 189 7.43 1.32 9.69
N GLY A 190 8.18 0.46 10.36
CA GLY A 190 9.29 -0.26 9.76
C GLY A 190 8.78 -1.18 8.66
N ILE A 191 9.61 -1.47 7.66
CA ILE A 191 9.24 -2.41 6.57
C ILE A 191 8.83 -3.79 7.15
N ALA A 192 9.29 -4.13 8.35
CA ALA A 192 8.83 -5.29 9.09
C ALA A 192 7.37 -5.25 9.54
N ASP A 193 6.82 -4.09 9.91
CA ASP A 193 5.41 -3.97 10.27
C ASP A 193 4.51 -4.27 9.07
N ILE A 194 4.97 -3.90 7.86
CA ILE A 194 4.32 -4.23 6.59
C ILE A 194 4.41 -5.74 6.30
N ILE A 195 5.59 -6.35 6.47
CA ILE A 195 5.77 -7.80 6.24
C ILE A 195 4.93 -8.64 7.21
N ASN A 196 4.85 -8.21 8.47
CA ASN A 196 3.99 -8.81 9.49
C ASN A 196 2.51 -8.73 9.13
N ALA A 197 2.07 -7.55 8.69
CA ALA A 197 0.70 -7.33 8.26
C ALA A 197 0.32 -8.17 7.03
N LEU A 198 1.29 -8.46 6.15
CA LEU A 198 1.09 -9.32 4.98
C LEU A 198 1.10 -10.82 5.30
N GLY A 199 1.53 -11.24 6.51
CA GLY A 199 1.65 -12.65 6.89
C GLY A 199 2.66 -13.45 6.05
N VAL A 200 3.45 -12.78 5.22
CA VAL A 200 4.49 -13.36 4.35
C VAL A 200 5.79 -13.43 5.13
N GLY A 201 5.79 -14.17 6.23
CA GLY A 201 6.98 -14.30 7.06
C GLY A 201 8.18 -14.84 6.28
N LEU A 202 9.39 -14.41 6.68
CA LEU A 202 10.62 -14.75 5.97
C LEU A 202 11.07 -16.18 6.22
N VAL A 203 10.76 -16.74 7.39
CA VAL A 203 11.15 -18.09 7.77
C VAL A 203 10.08 -19.08 7.32
N LYS A 204 10.47 -20.07 6.52
CA LYS A 204 9.59 -21.13 6.02
C LYS A 204 9.53 -22.31 7.00
N ASP A 205 10.68 -22.75 7.47
CA ASP A 205 10.83 -23.84 8.43
C ASP A 205 12.15 -23.70 9.20
N ILE A 206 12.22 -24.37 10.36
CA ILE A 206 13.35 -24.35 11.29
C ILE A 206 13.78 -25.80 11.56
N ASN A 207 15.09 -26.04 11.63
CA ASN A 207 15.65 -27.29 12.12
C ASN A 207 16.51 -27.00 13.34
N ALA A 208 16.19 -27.61 14.48
CA ALA A 208 16.91 -27.50 15.74
C ALA A 208 17.68 -28.78 16.04
N PHE A 209 18.95 -28.64 16.38
CA PHE A 209 19.87 -29.74 16.67
C PHE A 209 20.26 -29.69 18.13
N VAL A 210 19.80 -30.67 18.90
CA VAL A 210 20.03 -30.76 20.35
C VAL A 210 20.99 -31.92 20.61
N THR A 211 22.14 -31.61 21.21
CA THR A 211 23.14 -32.62 21.58
C THR A 211 23.08 -32.94 23.08
N LEU A 212 23.77 -33.98 23.52
CA LEU A 212 23.91 -34.27 24.95
C LEU A 212 24.54 -33.09 25.73
N GLU A 213 25.52 -32.41 25.14
CA GLU A 213 26.15 -31.22 25.72
C GLU A 213 25.14 -30.07 25.90
N SER A 214 24.17 -29.93 24.99
CA SER A 214 23.10 -28.93 25.08
C SER A 214 22.27 -29.06 26.36
N LEU A 215 22.09 -30.28 26.90
CA LEU A 215 21.37 -30.52 28.16
C LEU A 215 22.03 -29.83 29.36
N THR A 216 23.34 -29.61 29.30
CA THR A 216 24.11 -28.97 30.37
C THR A 216 24.42 -27.50 30.08
N THR A 217 24.70 -27.17 28.81
CA THR A 217 25.11 -25.82 28.40
C THR A 217 23.92 -24.91 28.08
N ASN A 218 22.73 -25.48 27.86
CA ASN A 218 21.52 -24.79 27.43
C ASN A 218 21.69 -24.06 26.09
N VAL A 219 22.54 -24.61 25.23
CA VAL A 219 22.89 -24.03 23.94
C VAL A 219 22.74 -25.10 22.85
N ILE A 220 22.09 -24.75 21.74
CA ILE A 220 21.85 -25.64 20.61
C ILE A 220 22.37 -25.03 19.29
N SER A 221 22.32 -25.81 18.23
CA SER A 221 22.51 -25.31 16.88
C SER A 221 21.19 -25.33 16.13
N VAL A 222 20.99 -24.40 15.19
CA VAL A 222 19.79 -24.33 14.36
C VAL A 222 20.16 -24.03 12.92
N ASN A 223 19.27 -24.37 11.99
CA ASN A 223 19.23 -23.73 10.68
C ASN A 223 17.78 -23.43 10.32
N PHE A 224 17.56 -22.56 9.34
CA PHE A 224 16.22 -22.24 8.88
C PHE A 224 16.22 -21.95 7.38
N ASP A 225 15.07 -22.18 6.77
CA ASP A 225 14.84 -21.85 5.36
C ASP A 225 14.23 -20.45 5.24
N VAL A 226 14.89 -19.58 4.48
CA VAL A 226 14.38 -18.25 4.15
C VAL A 226 13.62 -18.31 2.84
N LYS A 227 12.36 -17.85 2.83
CA LYS A 227 11.54 -17.71 1.62
C LYS A 227 11.53 -16.26 1.16
N ASN A 228 11.83 -16.06 -0.11
CA ASN A 228 11.71 -14.78 -0.79
C ASN A 228 10.40 -14.74 -1.58
N PRO A 229 9.40 -13.93 -1.19
CA PRO A 229 8.13 -13.81 -1.91
C PRO A 229 8.20 -12.86 -3.12
N LEU A 230 9.33 -12.19 -3.35
CA LEU A 230 9.47 -11.14 -4.37
C LEU A 230 10.12 -11.67 -5.66
N PRO A 231 9.78 -11.11 -6.84
CA PRO A 231 10.41 -11.43 -8.12
C PRO A 231 11.79 -10.76 -8.30
N ILE A 232 12.47 -10.41 -7.20
CA ILE A 232 13.81 -9.82 -7.16
C ILE A 232 14.65 -10.55 -6.11
N GLU A 233 15.98 -10.53 -6.25
CA GLU A 233 16.89 -11.16 -5.29
C GLU A 233 16.87 -10.42 -3.95
N LEU A 234 16.88 -11.19 -2.86
CA LEU A 234 17.07 -10.67 -1.50
C LEU A 234 18.37 -11.22 -0.94
N THR A 235 19.09 -10.40 -0.19
CA THR A 235 20.28 -10.83 0.55
C THR A 235 20.13 -10.51 2.01
N LEU A 236 20.16 -11.53 2.87
CA LEU A 236 20.07 -11.37 4.31
C LEU A 236 21.49 -11.21 4.89
N ASP A 237 21.75 -10.05 5.51
CA ASP A 237 23.05 -9.72 6.11
C ASP A 237 23.12 -10.13 7.58
N SER A 238 22.04 -9.94 8.33
CA SER A 238 21.96 -10.35 9.73
C SER A 238 20.53 -10.66 10.15
N VAL A 239 20.39 -11.46 11.21
CA VAL A 239 19.11 -11.82 11.82
C VAL A 239 19.27 -11.90 13.33
N ASP A 240 18.30 -11.38 14.06
CA ASP A 240 18.12 -11.55 15.50
C ASP A 240 16.72 -12.12 15.71
N ALA A 241 16.59 -13.30 16.29
CA ALA A 241 15.30 -13.95 16.42
C ALA A 241 15.04 -14.46 17.83
N VAL A 242 13.78 -14.36 18.23
CA VAL A 242 13.22 -14.94 19.43
C VAL A 242 12.18 -15.97 19.00
N ALA A 243 12.27 -17.18 19.52
CA ALA A 243 11.33 -18.25 19.27
C ALA A 243 10.69 -18.77 20.57
N GLY A 244 9.40 -19.08 20.50
CA GLY A 244 8.62 -19.51 21.66
C GLY A 244 7.41 -20.35 21.26
N LEU A 245 6.66 -20.77 22.28
CA LEU A 245 5.40 -21.50 22.12
C LEU A 245 4.44 -21.04 23.20
N ASN A 246 3.21 -20.69 22.81
CA ASN A 246 2.15 -20.22 23.74
C ASN A 246 2.59 -19.05 24.64
N GLY A 247 3.38 -18.13 24.09
CA GLY A 247 3.89 -16.94 24.80
C GLY A 247 5.13 -17.16 25.66
N THR A 248 5.60 -18.41 25.83
CA THR A 248 6.85 -18.71 26.52
C THR A 248 8.01 -18.74 25.54
N ILE A 249 9.09 -18.01 25.83
CA ILE A 249 10.29 -17.97 24.98
C ILE A 249 11.20 -19.15 25.30
N PHE A 250 11.53 -19.94 24.27
CA PHE A 250 12.38 -21.13 24.38
C PHE A 250 13.74 -20.97 23.72
N ALA A 251 13.88 -20.12 22.71
CA ALA A 251 15.17 -19.90 22.06
C ALA A 251 15.39 -18.44 21.68
N THR A 252 16.63 -17.98 21.77
CA THR A 252 17.06 -16.66 21.29
C THR A 252 18.40 -16.78 20.59
N PHE A 253 18.56 -16.07 19.47
CA PHE A 253 19.86 -15.97 18.81
C PHE A 253 20.03 -14.69 18.00
N SER A 254 21.29 -14.36 17.73
CA SER A 254 21.75 -13.30 16.85
C SER A 254 22.80 -13.88 15.92
N HIS A 255 22.69 -13.60 14.62
CA HIS A 255 23.63 -14.08 13.62
C HIS A 255 23.87 -13.04 12.53
N THR A 256 25.14 -12.85 12.17
CA THR A 256 25.54 -12.02 11.03
C THR A 256 26.22 -12.92 9.99
N PHE A 257 25.69 -12.92 8.77
CA PHE A 257 26.21 -13.73 7.69
C PHE A 257 27.52 -13.16 7.15
N ALA A 258 28.48 -14.03 6.84
CA ALA A 258 29.71 -13.60 6.18
C ALA A 258 29.40 -13.00 4.79
N LYS A 259 30.13 -11.97 4.39
CA LYS A 259 29.94 -11.33 3.08
C LYS A 259 30.08 -12.37 1.94
N PRO A 260 29.20 -12.34 0.92
CA PRO A 260 28.27 -11.27 0.58
C PRO A 260 26.90 -11.30 1.30
N GLY A 261 26.72 -12.15 2.32
CA GLY A 261 25.43 -12.38 2.99
C GLY A 261 24.74 -13.64 2.46
N LEU A 262 23.57 -13.98 3.01
CA LEU A 262 22.75 -15.10 2.54
C LEU A 262 21.89 -14.66 1.35
N VAL A 263 22.28 -15.11 0.15
CA VAL A 263 21.56 -14.80 -1.10
C VAL A 263 20.35 -15.71 -1.28
N VAL A 264 19.16 -15.10 -1.31
CA VAL A 264 17.88 -15.79 -1.50
C VAL A 264 17.32 -15.46 -2.89
N PRO A 265 17.17 -16.46 -3.78
CA PRO A 265 16.76 -16.24 -5.16
C PRO A 265 15.34 -15.65 -5.26
N PRO A 266 15.02 -14.93 -6.35
CA PRO A 266 13.66 -14.45 -6.62
C PRO A 266 12.61 -15.57 -6.52
N LEU A 267 11.50 -15.32 -5.82
CA LEU A 267 10.40 -16.27 -5.61
C LEU A 267 10.83 -17.64 -5.06
N GLY A 268 12.02 -17.74 -4.47
CA GLY A 268 12.64 -19.00 -4.06
C GLY A 268 12.86 -19.13 -2.56
N THR A 269 13.58 -20.19 -2.19
CA THR A 269 13.95 -20.49 -0.80
C THR A 269 15.44 -20.78 -0.71
N LYS A 270 16.06 -20.39 0.40
CA LYS A 270 17.47 -20.68 0.68
C LYS A 270 17.65 -21.01 2.16
N ASN A 271 18.36 -22.10 2.44
CA ASN A 271 18.76 -22.45 3.81
C ASN A 271 19.86 -21.52 4.33
N SER A 272 19.74 -21.11 5.60
CA SER A 272 20.70 -20.23 6.28
C SER A 272 22.09 -20.85 6.46
N GLY A 273 22.21 -22.17 6.36
CA GLY A 273 23.32 -22.91 6.94
C GLY A 273 23.18 -23.01 8.46
N THR A 274 24.09 -23.75 9.09
CA THR A 274 24.07 -23.98 10.54
C THR A 274 24.52 -22.75 11.30
N ILE A 275 23.69 -22.34 12.24
CA ILE A 275 23.93 -21.29 13.23
C ILE A 275 24.12 -21.98 14.57
N ASN A 276 25.34 -21.90 15.08
CA ASN A 276 25.68 -22.44 16.40
C ASN A 276 25.36 -21.42 17.48
N ASN A 277 25.42 -21.86 18.73
CA ASN A 277 25.31 -21.01 19.92
C ASN A 277 23.94 -20.34 20.12
N VAL A 278 22.85 -21.03 19.78
CA VAL A 278 21.50 -20.57 20.09
C VAL A 278 21.18 -20.86 21.54
N LEU A 279 20.86 -19.81 22.29
CA LEU A 279 20.59 -19.91 23.72
C LEU A 279 19.16 -20.40 23.96
N LEU A 280 18.99 -21.29 24.94
CA LEU A 280 17.69 -21.75 25.43
C LEU A 280 17.40 -21.16 26.82
N PRO A 281 16.64 -20.06 26.93
CA PRO A 281 16.43 -19.38 28.21
C PRO A 281 15.73 -20.23 29.29
N GLN A 282 14.90 -21.20 28.88
CA GLN A 282 14.23 -22.14 29.80
C GLN A 282 15.10 -23.37 30.11
N GLY A 283 16.28 -23.45 29.49
CA GLY A 283 17.12 -24.64 29.48
C GLY A 283 16.71 -25.67 28.43
N ALA A 284 17.63 -26.57 28.12
CA ALA A 284 17.42 -27.60 27.13
C ALA A 284 16.40 -28.65 27.58
N ASP A 285 16.41 -29.05 28.86
CA ASP A 285 15.44 -30.00 29.43
C ASP A 285 13.99 -29.51 29.28
N ALA A 286 13.73 -28.24 29.58
CA ALA A 286 12.40 -27.64 29.40
C ALA A 286 12.02 -27.55 27.91
N SER A 287 13.01 -27.40 27.03
CA SER A 287 12.80 -27.33 25.58
C SER A 287 12.49 -28.70 24.96
N LEU A 288 12.80 -29.82 25.63
CA LEU A 288 12.38 -31.15 25.17
C LEU A 288 10.85 -31.30 25.19
N ALA A 289 10.16 -30.61 26.10
CA ALA A 289 8.71 -30.68 26.22
C ALA A 289 7.97 -30.06 25.03
N ILE A 290 8.62 -29.21 24.24
CA ILE A 290 8.00 -28.57 23.07
C ILE A 290 8.23 -29.33 21.76
N ILE A 291 9.13 -30.33 21.74
CA ILE A 291 9.42 -31.15 20.56
C ILE A 291 8.16 -31.78 19.93
N PRO A 292 7.20 -32.35 20.71
CA PRO A 292 6.02 -32.99 20.13
C PRO A 292 5.12 -32.05 19.33
N PHE A 293 5.20 -30.74 19.55
CA PHE A 293 4.37 -29.75 18.86
C PHE A 293 4.86 -29.45 17.44
N GLN A 294 6.15 -29.64 17.16
CA GLN A 294 6.77 -29.43 15.83
C GLN A 294 6.52 -28.05 15.23
N ILE A 295 6.24 -27.05 16.07
CA ILE A 295 5.99 -25.67 15.65
C ILE A 295 6.62 -24.72 16.67
N LEU A 296 7.05 -23.57 16.18
CA LEU A 296 7.49 -22.44 16.99
C LEU A 296 6.84 -21.15 16.50
N ASP A 297 6.45 -20.30 17.43
CA ASP A 297 6.13 -18.91 17.16
C ASP A 297 7.42 -18.09 17.20
N LEU A 298 7.56 -17.16 16.26
CA LEU A 298 8.62 -16.14 16.25
C LEU A 298 7.98 -14.81 16.64
N PRO A 299 7.78 -14.50 17.93
CA PRO A 299 7.09 -13.29 18.37
C PRO A 299 7.89 -11.99 18.13
N ASN A 300 9.19 -12.10 17.85
CA ASN A 300 10.05 -10.98 17.50
C ASN A 300 11.28 -11.46 16.71
N THR A 301 11.41 -11.02 15.47
CA THR A 301 12.57 -11.26 14.62
C THR A 301 13.00 -9.96 13.94
N ASN A 302 14.23 -9.54 14.15
CA ASN A 302 14.86 -8.46 13.41
C ASN A 302 15.75 -9.04 12.31
N ALA A 303 15.80 -8.39 11.16
CA ALA A 303 16.64 -8.80 10.05
C ALA A 303 17.13 -7.59 9.27
N ASN A 304 18.39 -7.60 8.85
CA ASN A 304 18.90 -6.63 7.88
C ASN A 304 18.98 -7.33 6.52
N VAL A 305 18.19 -6.83 5.56
CA VAL A 305 18.06 -7.41 4.22
C VAL A 305 18.47 -6.36 3.20
N ARG A 306 19.07 -6.76 2.10
CA ARG A 306 19.25 -5.93 0.90
C ARG A 306 18.36 -6.48 -0.22
N ALA A 307 17.51 -5.63 -0.79
CA ALA A 307 16.66 -6.00 -1.91
C ALA A 307 17.29 -5.59 -3.25
N ALA A 308 16.91 -6.30 -4.32
CA ALA A 308 17.42 -6.09 -5.67
C ALA A 308 18.95 -6.18 -5.76
N THR A 309 19.53 -7.12 -5.00
CA THR A 309 20.95 -7.45 -5.11
C THR A 309 21.24 -8.22 -6.40
N ILE A 310 22.52 -8.28 -6.77
CA ILE A 310 23.01 -9.16 -7.83
C ILE A 310 24.09 -10.04 -7.22
N ALA A 311 23.80 -11.33 -7.05
CA ALA A 311 24.69 -12.29 -6.39
C ALA A 311 25.17 -11.82 -4.99
N GLY A 312 24.29 -11.18 -4.22
CA GLY A 312 24.61 -10.69 -2.87
C GLY A 312 25.34 -9.35 -2.82
N VAL A 313 25.63 -8.72 -3.95
CA VAL A 313 26.34 -7.45 -4.03
C VAL A 313 25.36 -6.30 -4.34
N LEU A 314 25.67 -5.10 -3.85
CA LEU A 314 24.82 -3.90 -3.94
C LEU A 314 23.48 -4.08 -3.21
N GLY A 315 22.39 -3.55 -3.76
CA GLY A 315 21.03 -3.62 -3.23
C GLY A 315 20.65 -2.44 -2.33
N ILE A 316 19.34 -2.30 -2.13
CA ILE A 316 18.76 -1.29 -1.25
C ILE A 316 18.66 -1.91 0.15
N PRO A 317 19.34 -1.36 1.17
CA PRO A 317 19.24 -1.86 2.53
C PRO A 317 17.84 -1.62 3.10
N ILE A 318 17.33 -2.65 3.75
CA ILE A 318 16.02 -2.73 4.36
C ILE A 318 16.23 -3.32 5.75
N THR A 319 16.02 -2.51 6.79
CA THR A 319 16.01 -2.99 8.16
C THR A 319 14.59 -3.41 8.53
N LEU A 320 14.47 -4.66 8.95
CA LEU A 320 13.24 -5.29 9.39
C LEU A 320 13.33 -5.44 10.90
N THR A 321 12.44 -4.80 11.64
CA THR A 321 12.39 -4.89 13.11
C THR A 321 11.05 -5.42 13.59
N GLY A 322 11.05 -6.39 14.51
CA GLY A 322 9.82 -6.84 15.13
C GLY A 322 9.00 -7.80 14.28
N LEU A 323 9.61 -8.55 13.35
CA LEU A 323 8.90 -9.53 12.54
C LEU A 323 8.22 -10.59 13.43
N LYS A 324 6.96 -10.91 13.13
CA LYS A 324 6.12 -11.87 13.84
C LYS A 324 5.69 -12.98 12.90
N GLN A 325 5.94 -14.22 13.30
CA GLN A 325 5.41 -15.40 12.63
C GLN A 325 4.81 -16.35 13.66
N THR A 326 3.71 -16.99 13.34
CA THR A 326 3.09 -18.01 14.20
C THR A 326 3.14 -19.37 13.53
N ALA A 327 3.21 -20.41 14.34
CA ALA A 327 3.20 -21.80 13.91
C ALA A 327 4.21 -22.14 12.80
N VAL A 328 5.44 -21.62 12.91
CA VAL A 328 6.53 -21.94 11.97
C VAL A 328 6.91 -23.42 12.15
N PRO A 329 6.82 -24.25 11.10
CA PRO A 329 7.20 -25.66 11.17
C PRO A 329 8.63 -25.82 11.69
N THR A 330 8.80 -26.67 12.70
CA THR A 330 10.09 -26.89 13.36
C THR A 330 10.37 -28.39 13.50
N ASN A 331 11.50 -28.83 12.94
CA ASN A 331 12.01 -30.18 13.12
C ASN A 331 13.07 -30.19 14.22
N TYR A 332 13.06 -31.24 15.04
CA TYR A 332 14.04 -31.43 16.10
C TYR A 332 14.85 -32.69 15.85
N THR A 333 16.17 -32.55 15.83
CA THR A 333 17.11 -33.67 15.75
C THR A 333 17.80 -33.82 17.09
N LEU A 334 17.72 -35.02 17.67
CA LEU A 334 18.32 -35.38 18.95
C LEU A 334 19.55 -36.25 18.69
N GLU A 335 20.73 -35.73 19.01
CA GLU A 335 22.01 -36.44 18.92
C GLU A 335 22.51 -36.66 20.35
N LEU A 336 22.04 -37.75 20.97
CA LEU A 336 22.26 -38.08 22.39
C LEU A 336 23.22 -39.25 22.59
N ASP A 337 23.95 -39.63 21.54
CA ASP A 337 24.90 -40.74 21.50
C ASP A 337 26.30 -40.41 22.03
#